data_AF-A0A2N2QZ09-F1
#
_entry.id   AF-A0A2N2QZ09-F1
#
_cell.length_a   1.000
_cell.length_b   1.000
_cell.length_c   1.000
_cell.angle_alpha   90.00
_cell.angle_beta   90.00
_cell.angle_gamma   90.00
#
_symmetry.space_group_name_H-M   'P 1'
#
loop_
_entity.id
_entity.type
_entity.pdbx_description
1 polymer ?
#
loop_
_entity_poly.entity_id
_entity_poly.type
_entity_poly.pdbx_seq_one_letter_code
_entity_poly.pdbx_strand_id
1 'polypeptide(L)'
;MNTAVLVSSPRVAARKPIMVAMLLATIALGLGIAFPGYALDLVAFTGITGPLTSALTQIAALGPGIKALVGFVGFVVALISLSALRNFGPVLFYVGLAIFAAVGLVIAGAIMGAVI
;
A
#
# COMPACT_ATOMS: atom_id res chain seq x y z
N MET A 1 -60.99 15.30 -19.91
CA MET A 1 -59.81 16.05 -20.38
C MET A 1 -58.93 16.38 -19.18
N ASN A 2 -57.67 15.97 -19.26
CA ASN A 2 -56.65 15.94 -18.20
C ASN A 2 -56.12 17.34 -17.85
N THR A 3 -55.58 17.49 -16.64
CA THR A 3 -54.29 18.19 -16.43
C THR A 3 -53.63 17.68 -15.14
N ALA A 4 -52.68 16.75 -15.28
CA ALA A 4 -51.75 16.38 -14.22
C ALA A 4 -50.69 17.49 -14.07
N VAL A 5 -50.58 18.06 -12.88
CA VAL A 5 -49.52 19.01 -12.53
C VAL A 5 -48.22 18.23 -12.34
N LEU A 6 -47.25 18.46 -13.23
CA LEU A 6 -45.89 17.95 -13.13
C LEU A 6 -45.17 18.66 -11.97
N VAL A 7 -44.98 17.95 -10.85
CA VAL A 7 -44.05 18.36 -9.79
C VAL A 7 -42.63 18.10 -10.28
N SER A 8 -41.92 19.15 -10.68
CA SER A 8 -40.48 19.10 -10.94
C SER A 8 -39.72 19.04 -9.61
N SER A 9 -38.97 17.96 -9.36
CA SER A 9 -38.07 17.85 -8.20
C SER A 9 -36.64 17.54 -8.66
N PRO A 10 -35.75 18.55 -8.83
CA PRO A 10 -34.38 18.32 -9.29
C PRO A 10 -33.33 18.11 -8.18
N ARG A 11 -33.74 17.99 -6.91
CA ARG A 11 -32.80 18.10 -5.76
C ARG A 11 -32.01 16.82 -5.41
N VAL A 12 -32.22 15.71 -6.12
CA VAL A 12 -31.59 14.42 -5.76
C VAL A 12 -30.28 14.16 -6.54
N ALA A 13 -30.14 14.71 -7.75
CA ALA A 13 -28.97 14.45 -8.60
C ALA A 13 -27.69 15.18 -8.16
N ALA A 14 -27.81 16.38 -7.59
CA ALA A 14 -26.68 17.23 -7.19
C ALA A 14 -25.99 16.79 -5.88
N ARG A 15 -26.58 15.87 -5.11
CA ARG A 15 -25.97 15.38 -3.85
C ARG A 15 -24.84 14.39 -4.06
N LYS A 16 -24.84 13.67 -5.18
CA LYS A 16 -23.84 12.65 -5.50
C LYS A 16 -22.42 13.22 -5.70
N PRO A 17 -22.17 14.27 -6.51
CA PRO A 17 -20.82 14.80 -6.66
C PRO A 17 -20.30 15.46 -5.38
N ILE A 18 -21.18 16.10 -4.60
CA ILE A 18 -20.82 16.71 -3.31
C ILE A 18 -20.42 15.65 -2.28
N MET A 19 -21.13 14.52 -2.22
CA MET A 19 -20.73 13.40 -1.35
C MET A 19 -19.39 12.80 -1.78
N VAL A 20 -19.15 12.63 -3.08
CA VAL A 20 -17.87 12.10 -3.58
C VAL A 20 -16.72 13.06 -3.28
N ALA A 21 -16.92 14.37 -3.46
CA ALA A 21 -15.93 15.39 -3.10
C ALA A 21 -15.64 15.42 -1.60
N MET A 22 -16.67 15.31 -0.76
CA MET A 22 -16.52 15.21 0.70
C MET A 22 -15.75 13.96 1.10
N LEU A 23 -16.04 12.81 0.48
CA LEU A 23 -15.37 11.55 0.78
C LEU A 23 -13.90 11.57 0.36
N LEU A 24 -13.58 12.17 -0.79
CA LEU A 24 -12.20 12.43 -1.21
C LEU A 24 -11.48 13.40 -0.26
N ALA A 25 -12.17 14.45 0.21
CA ALA A 25 -11.61 15.39 1.16
C ALA A 25 -11.31 14.71 2.51
N THR A 26 -12.19 13.84 3.02
CA THR A 26 -11.94 13.09 4.26
C THR A 26 -10.81 12.08 4.11
N ILE A 27 -10.67 11.44 2.94
CA ILE A 27 -9.54 10.55 2.64
C ILE A 27 -8.24 11.36 2.59
N ALA A 28 -8.23 12.49 1.89
CA ALA A 28 -7.05 13.35 1.77
C ALA A 28 -6.62 13.95 3.13
N LEU A 29 -7.58 14.36 3.96
CA LEU A 29 -7.32 14.83 5.32
C LEU A 29 -6.82 13.69 6.22
N GLY A 30 -7.48 12.53 6.18
CA GLY A 30 -7.08 11.32 6.91
C GLY A 30 -5.68 10.85 6.52
N LEU A 31 -5.31 11.02 5.24
CA LEU A 31 -3.99 10.73 4.73
C LEU A 31 -2.99 11.79 5.23
N GLY A 32 -3.30 13.09 5.10
CA GLY A 32 -2.46 14.18 5.59
C GLY A 32 -2.13 14.13 7.09
N ILE A 33 -3.07 13.66 7.92
CA ILE A 33 -2.85 13.45 9.37
C ILE A 33 -2.10 12.15 9.69
N ALA A 34 -2.11 11.15 8.81
CA ALA A 34 -1.33 9.92 8.94
C ALA A 34 0.07 10.07 8.33
N PHE A 35 0.31 11.14 7.57
CA PHE A 35 1.58 11.50 6.95
C PHE A 35 2.64 12.19 7.84
N PRO A 36 2.46 12.56 9.13
CA PRO A 36 3.60 12.85 9.99
C PRO A 36 4.27 11.51 10.31
N GLY A 37 5.08 11.06 9.36
CA GLY A 37 6.02 9.99 9.52
C GLY A 37 7.01 10.39 10.61
N TYR A 38 6.73 9.96 11.83
CA TYR A 38 7.81 9.55 12.71
C TYR A 38 8.49 8.40 11.99
N ALA A 39 9.50 8.72 11.18
CA ALA A 39 10.43 7.75 10.68
C ALA A 39 10.98 7.04 11.93
N LEU A 40 10.58 5.78 12.11
CA LEU A 40 11.41 4.85 12.86
C LEU A 40 12.77 4.93 12.20
N ASP A 41 13.74 5.46 12.95
CA ASP A 41 15.12 5.56 12.53
C ASP A 41 15.69 4.14 12.41
N LEU A 42 15.41 3.52 11.27
CA LEU A 42 15.86 2.18 10.88
C LEU A 42 17.36 2.17 10.52
N VAL A 43 18.02 3.34 10.55
CA VAL A 43 19.41 3.51 10.13
C VAL A 43 20.33 3.83 11.31
N ALA A 44 19.90 4.70 12.23
CA ALA A 44 20.70 5.12 13.38
C ALA A 44 20.22 4.53 14.72
N PHE A 45 19.09 3.80 14.77
CA PHE A 45 18.61 3.11 15.97
C PHE A 45 18.75 3.96 17.24
N THR A 46 18.44 5.25 17.14
CA THR A 46 18.64 6.21 18.22
C THR A 46 17.72 5.89 19.40
N GLY A 47 18.18 4.99 20.27
CA GLY A 47 17.43 4.44 21.42
C GLY A 47 17.60 2.93 21.66
N ILE A 48 18.06 2.13 20.68
CA ILE A 48 18.42 0.72 20.90
C ILE A 48 19.94 0.64 21.03
N THR A 49 20.45 0.75 22.24
CA THR A 49 21.85 0.44 22.55
C THR A 49 21.96 -1.05 22.91
N GLY A 50 22.75 -1.84 22.18
CA GLY A 50 23.02 -3.23 22.52
C GLY A 50 23.48 -4.12 21.35
N PRO A 51 23.57 -5.45 21.55
CA PRO A 51 24.01 -6.41 20.52
C PRO A 51 23.16 -6.39 19.25
N LEU A 52 21.88 -6.03 19.37
CA LEU A 52 20.90 -6.03 18.29
C LEU A 52 21.20 -4.94 17.25
N THR A 53 21.63 -3.75 17.69
CA THR A 53 22.07 -2.65 16.82
C THR A 53 23.29 -3.04 16.00
N SER A 54 24.26 -3.67 16.64
CA SER A 54 25.48 -4.16 15.96
C SER A 54 25.16 -5.22 14.92
N ALA A 55 24.22 -6.14 15.23
CA ALA A 55 23.76 -7.16 14.28
C ALA A 55 23.02 -6.53 13.07
N LEU A 56 22.16 -5.53 13.30
CA LEU A 56 21.44 -4.86 12.21
C LEU A 56 22.36 -4.00 11.34
N THR A 57 23.39 -3.36 11.92
CA THR A 57 24.43 -2.64 11.17
C THR A 57 25.29 -3.61 10.34
N GLN A 58 25.60 -4.80 10.87
CA GLN A 58 26.31 -5.83 10.11
C GLN A 58 25.46 -6.38 8.95
N ILE A 59 24.15 -6.59 9.17
CA ILE A 59 23.21 -6.96 8.11
C ILE A 59 23.09 -5.83 7.08
N ALA A 60 23.12 -4.56 7.52
CA ALA A 60 23.10 -3.41 6.62
C ALA A 60 24.37 -3.29 5.77
N ALA A 61 25.52 -3.72 6.30
CA ALA A 61 26.82 -3.77 5.61
C ALA A 61 26.99 -4.97 4.66
N LEU A 62 26.04 -5.91 4.64
CA LEU A 62 26.02 -6.96 3.63
C LEU A 62 25.97 -6.32 2.24
N GLY A 63 26.89 -6.75 1.37
CA GLY A 63 27.07 -6.16 0.04
C GLY A 63 25.78 -6.16 -0.80
N PRO A 64 25.72 -5.33 -1.87
CA PRO A 64 24.52 -5.14 -2.67
C PRO A 64 23.87 -6.46 -3.16
N GLY A 65 24.69 -7.45 -3.51
CA GLY A 65 24.24 -8.77 -3.94
C GLY A 65 23.41 -9.54 -2.91
N ILE A 66 23.72 -9.42 -1.61
CA ILE A 66 22.97 -10.13 -0.57
C ILE A 66 21.62 -9.47 -0.33
N LYS A 67 21.55 -8.13 -0.41
CA LYS A 67 20.28 -7.39 -0.34
C LYS A 67 19.36 -7.76 -1.51
N ALA A 68 19.92 -7.91 -2.71
CA ALA A 68 19.18 -8.39 -3.88
C ALA A 68 18.65 -9.82 -3.69
N LEU A 69 19.47 -10.71 -3.12
CA LEU A 69 19.09 -12.10 -2.87
C LEU A 69 17.96 -12.20 -1.84
N VAL A 70 18.05 -11.47 -0.73
CA VAL A 70 16.98 -11.40 0.27
C VAL A 70 15.70 -10.80 -0.33
N GLY A 71 15.81 -9.75 -1.14
CA GLY A 71 14.69 -9.17 -1.87
C GLY A 71 14.03 -10.17 -2.83
N PHE A 72 14.82 -10.92 -3.59
CA PHE A 72 14.35 -11.96 -4.49
C PHE A 72 13.63 -13.09 -3.74
N VAL A 73 14.22 -13.62 -2.66
CA VAL A 73 13.61 -14.68 -1.85
C VAL A 73 12.29 -14.19 -1.24
N GLY A 74 12.25 -12.98 -0.68
CA GLY A 74 11.02 -12.39 -0.16
C GLY A 74 9.94 -12.24 -1.23
N PHE A 75 10.32 -11.85 -2.45
CA PHE A 75 9.42 -11.74 -3.59
C PHE A 75 8.85 -13.12 -4.01
N VAL A 76 9.68 -14.16 -4.07
CA VAL A 76 9.24 -15.53 -4.36
C VAL A 76 8.26 -16.04 -3.29
N VAL A 77 8.58 -15.82 -2.01
CA VAL A 77 7.70 -16.21 -0.89
C VAL A 77 6.34 -15.49 -0.99
N ALA A 78 6.32 -14.22 -1.40
CA ALA A 78 5.10 -13.48 -1.63
C ALA A 78 4.26 -14.08 -2.78
N LEU A 79 4.88 -14.50 -3.88
CA LEU A 79 4.17 -15.16 -4.99
C LEU A 79 3.57 -16.51 -4.59
N ILE A 80 4.30 -17.29 -3.79
CA ILE A 80 3.80 -18.56 -3.25
C ILE A 80 2.58 -18.30 -2.36
N SER A 81 2.66 -17.30 -1.49
CA SER A 81 1.54 -16.92 -0.61
C SER A 81 0.34 -16.40 -1.40
N LEU A 82 0.57 -15.67 -2.50
CA LEU A 82 -0.47 -15.23 -3.42
C LEU A 82 -1.12 -16.41 -4.14
N SER A 83 -0.35 -17.42 -4.51
CA SER A 83 -0.89 -18.65 -5.10
C SER A 83 -1.78 -19.41 -4.10
N ALA A 84 -1.48 -19.35 -2.80
CA ALA A 84 -2.32 -19.96 -1.76
C ALA A 84 -3.66 -19.22 -1.58
N LEU A 85 -3.71 -17.90 -1.84
CA LEU A 85 -4.95 -17.11 -1.81
C LEU A 85 -6.00 -17.59 -2.82
N ARG A 86 -5.61 -18.28 -3.89
CA ARG A 86 -6.55 -18.93 -4.82
C ARG A 86 -7.46 -19.96 -4.12
N ASN A 87 -6.99 -20.54 -3.02
CA ASN A 87 -7.73 -21.54 -2.25
C ASN A 87 -8.73 -20.93 -1.26
N PHE A 88 -8.64 -19.62 -0.99
CA PHE A 88 -9.55 -18.88 -0.10
C PHE A 88 -10.72 -18.19 -0.86
N GLY A 89 -10.83 -18.45 -2.16
CA GLY A 89 -11.92 -17.98 -3.01
C GLY A 89 -11.50 -16.88 -4.00
N PRO A 90 -12.33 -16.62 -5.04
CA PRO A 90 -11.95 -15.75 -6.16
C PRO A 90 -11.64 -14.31 -5.75
N VAL A 91 -12.39 -13.77 -4.78
CA VAL A 91 -12.27 -12.37 -4.35
C VAL A 91 -10.91 -12.09 -3.71
N LEU A 92 -10.48 -12.93 -2.77
CA LEU A 92 -9.18 -12.75 -2.10
C LEU A 92 -8.02 -12.89 -3.09
N PHE A 93 -8.15 -13.79 -4.07
CA PHE A 93 -7.14 -13.93 -5.12
C PHE A 93 -7.05 -12.69 -6.01
N TYR A 94 -8.17 -12.17 -6.52
CA TYR A 94 -8.16 -10.99 -7.39
C TYR A 94 -7.70 -9.73 -6.66
N VAL A 95 -8.16 -9.53 -5.42
CA VAL A 95 -7.73 -8.39 -4.59
C VAL A 95 -6.26 -8.52 -4.23
N GLY A 96 -5.81 -9.72 -3.82
CA GLY A 96 -4.40 -9.98 -3.52
C GLY A 96 -3.49 -9.74 -4.73
N LEU A 97 -3.91 -10.18 -5.92
CA LEU A 97 -3.15 -10.01 -7.15
C LEU A 97 -3.11 -8.54 -7.58
N ALA A 98 -4.22 -7.81 -7.45
CA ALA A 98 -4.28 -6.38 -7.74
C ALA A 98 -3.33 -5.57 -6.81
N ILE A 99 -3.34 -5.85 -5.51
CA ILE A 99 -2.46 -5.17 -4.55
C ILE A 99 -0.99 -5.54 -4.80
N PHE A 100 -0.71 -6.82 -5.04
CA PHE A 100 0.64 -7.28 -5.33
C PHE A 100 1.19 -6.66 -6.63
N ALA A 101 0.36 -6.53 -7.66
CA ALA A 101 0.73 -5.88 -8.91
C ALA A 101 1.01 -4.39 -8.74
N ALA A 102 0.18 -3.69 -7.94
CA ALA A 102 0.32 -2.26 -7.72
C ALA A 102 1.52 -1.90 -6.84
N VAL A 103 1.79 -2.68 -5.80
CA VAL A 103 2.79 -2.33 -4.77
C VAL A 103 3.98 -3.28 -4.79
N GLY A 104 3.74 -4.60 -4.81
CA GLY A 104 4.78 -5.61 -4.73
C GLY A 104 5.77 -5.58 -5.91
N LEU A 105 5.26 -5.44 -7.14
CA LEU A 105 6.12 -5.29 -8.33
C LEU A 105 6.89 -3.96 -8.35
N VAL A 106 6.28 -2.86 -7.89
CA VAL A 106 6.95 -1.55 -7.83
C VAL A 106 8.10 -1.57 -6.84
N ILE A 107 7.90 -2.15 -5.66
CA ILE A 107 8.95 -2.30 -4.64
C ILE A 107 10.05 -3.23 -5.14
N ALA A 108 9.71 -4.37 -5.76
CA ALA A 108 10.71 -5.29 -6.31
C ALA A 108 11.55 -4.62 -7.40
N GLY A 109 10.93 -3.85 -8.30
CA GLY A 109 11.62 -3.06 -9.31
C GLY A 109 12.53 -1.99 -8.70
N ALA A 110 12.09 -1.30 -7.66
CA ALA A 110 12.90 -0.30 -6.96
C ALA A 110 14.10 -0.92 -6.25
N ILE A 111 13.94 -2.08 -5.61
CA ILE A 111 15.03 -2.81 -4.96
C ILE A 111 16.05 -3.26 -6.01
N MET A 112 15.61 -3.83 -7.14
CA MET A 112 16.50 -4.30 -8.21
C MET A 112 17.21 -3.15 -8.95
N GLY A 113 16.54 -2.02 -9.14
CA GLY A 113 17.13 -0.82 -9.75
C GLY A 113 18.15 -0.11 -8.84
N ALA A 114 18.01 -0.24 -7.52
CA ALA A 114 18.93 0.35 -6.54
C ALA A 114 20.21 -0.46 -6.30
N VAL A 115 20.35 -1.65 -6.91
CA VAL A 115 21.55 -2.51 -6.80
C VAL A 115 22.57 -2.29 -7.94
N ILE A 116 22.25 -1.43 -8.90
CA ILE A 116 23.13 -1.02 -10.02
C ILE A 116 23.82 0.30 -9.63
#